data_AF-A0A0A7CNV7-F1
#
_entry.id   AF-A0A0A7CNV7-F1
#
_cell.length_a   1.000
_cell.length_b   1.000
_cell.length_c   1.000
_cell.angle_alpha   90.00
_cell.angle_beta   90.00
_cell.angle_gamma   90.00
#
_symmetry.space_group_name_H-M   'P 1'
#
loop_
_entity.id
_entity.type
_entity.pdbx_description
1 polymer ?
#
loop_
_entity_poly.entity_id
_entity_poly.type
_entity_poly.pdbx_seq_one_letter_code
_entity_poly.pdbx_strand_id
1 'polypeptide(L)'
;MHCLLLLLLTAPVLTSAGGLGAILSKPLYQQLFPQALPVYQYDNLLEMAATYPAFANTGNDAVDKREVAAYVEEINKGDYCQPSAEYPCAPGKQYYGRGAIQLSWNYNYKDFGKAIGVDLVAQPDLVASRPDLVWRSALWYWNTDKWNGNIHDVVGQPGGFAYTTYLINGGLECGVNPPNRDSEKMRIANFVKFCKLLGVAPGDNLSCQTSDYPPKTPWPTKAPTSPPTPVVTTPLPTLTPTSPRPPTTTTPHPATSTPAPTLPKPTSVPTSAPPPSLCASPTGPCTNCNYNDGTVVACFVGWTQAICLGAGSNYHWCGA
;
A
#
# COMPACT_ATOMS: atom_id res chain seq x y z
N MET A 1 21.04 9.37 74.26
CA MET A 1 20.33 8.93 73.05
C MET A 1 20.08 10.17 72.20
N HIS A 2 20.91 10.44 71.20
CA HIS A 2 20.71 11.54 70.24
C HIS A 2 20.27 10.92 68.91
N CYS A 3 19.02 11.16 68.53
CA CYS A 3 18.42 10.68 67.28
C CYS A 3 18.67 11.74 66.20
N LEU A 4 19.55 11.44 65.25
CA LEU A 4 19.88 12.29 64.12
C LEU A 4 18.82 12.09 63.03
N LEU A 5 17.97 13.09 62.82
CA LEU A 5 16.95 13.10 61.77
C LEU A 5 17.63 13.44 60.44
N LEU A 6 17.86 12.43 59.59
CA LEU A 6 18.31 12.64 58.21
C LEU A 6 17.14 13.21 57.38
N LEU A 7 17.16 14.51 57.07
CA LEU A 7 16.37 15.06 55.98
C LEU A 7 17.01 14.63 54.66
N LEU A 8 16.37 13.68 53.97
CA LEU A 8 16.65 13.38 52.57
C LEU A 8 16.10 14.52 51.71
N LEU A 9 16.97 15.44 51.30
CA LEU A 9 16.71 16.36 50.20
C LEU A 9 16.60 15.54 48.91
N THR A 10 15.38 15.32 48.42
CA THR A 10 15.17 14.86 47.05
C THR A 10 15.56 15.98 46.12
N ALA A 11 16.73 15.87 45.50
CA ALA A 11 17.09 16.73 44.37
C ALA A 11 16.05 16.53 43.26
N PRO A 12 15.57 17.59 42.60
CA PRO A 12 14.75 17.44 41.42
C PRO A 12 15.58 16.69 40.38
N VAL A 13 15.06 15.57 39.88
CA VAL A 13 15.60 14.92 38.69
C VAL A 13 15.48 15.95 37.58
N LEU A 14 16.61 16.53 37.14
CA LEU A 14 16.68 17.24 35.88
C LEU A 14 16.37 16.21 34.78
N THR A 15 15.11 16.16 34.37
CA THR A 15 14.74 15.54 33.09
C THR A 15 15.56 16.27 32.03
N SER A 16 16.52 15.60 31.41
CA SER A 16 17.16 16.16 30.23
C SER A 16 16.02 16.45 29.25
N ALA A 17 15.95 17.70 28.79
CA ALA A 17 14.99 18.15 27.80
C ALA A 17 15.38 17.55 26.43
N GLY A 18 15.25 16.24 26.28
CA GLY A 18 15.50 15.49 25.05
C GLY A 18 14.21 15.20 24.29
N GLY A 19 14.34 14.76 23.04
CA GLY A 19 13.20 14.42 22.19
C GLY A 19 12.68 15.58 21.35
N LEU A 20 11.67 15.29 20.52
CA LEU A 20 11.17 16.19 19.48
C LEU A 20 10.85 17.60 19.97
N GLY A 21 10.16 17.73 21.11
CA GLY A 21 9.71 19.04 21.61
C GLY A 21 10.83 19.99 22.05
N ALA A 22 12.03 19.47 22.31
CA ALA A 22 13.21 20.29 22.61
C ALA A 22 13.84 20.92 21.35
N ILE A 23 13.63 20.29 20.19
CA ILE A 23 14.20 20.71 18.90
C ILE A 23 13.16 21.45 18.06
N LEU A 24 11.97 20.88 17.92
CA LEU A 24 10.84 21.42 17.17
C LEU A 24 9.82 22.01 18.14
N SER A 25 9.99 23.29 18.50
CA SER A 25 9.03 23.97 19.36
C SER A 25 7.68 24.19 18.65
N LYS A 26 6.58 24.35 19.40
CA LYS A 26 5.26 24.67 18.84
C LYS A 26 5.26 25.90 17.92
N PRO A 27 5.91 27.03 18.27
CA PRO A 27 6.01 28.17 17.36
C PRO A 27 6.77 27.85 16.06
N LEU A 28 7.88 27.10 16.17
CA LEU A 28 8.63 26.67 14.99
C LEU A 28 7.81 25.72 14.11
N TYR A 29 7.07 24.79 14.72
CA TYR A 29 6.14 23.91 14.01
C TYR A 29 5.08 24.72 13.25
N GLN A 30 4.44 25.70 13.90
CA GLN A 30 3.41 26.53 13.28
C GLN A 30 3.98 27.43 12.17
N GLN A 31 5.25 27.84 12.27
CA GLN A 31 5.95 28.55 11.20
C GLN A 31 6.20 27.65 9.99
N LEU A 32 6.57 26.38 10.21
CA LEU A 32 6.84 25.41 9.15
C LEU A 32 5.56 24.87 8.51
N PHE A 33 4.48 24.71 9.28
CA PHE A 33 3.20 24.14 8.86
C PHE A 33 2.02 25.08 9.16
N PRO A 34 1.97 26.28 8.55
CA PRO A 34 0.97 27.29 8.88
C PRO A 34 -0.47 26.88 8.52
N GLN A 35 -0.63 25.85 7.67
CA GLN A 35 -1.91 25.34 7.21
C GLN A 35 -2.19 23.90 7.65
N ALA A 36 -1.52 23.43 8.71
CA ALA A 36 -1.70 22.08 9.23
C ALA A 36 -3.18 21.78 9.54
N LEU A 37 -3.71 20.67 9.01
CA LEU A 37 -5.05 20.19 9.34
C LEU A 37 -5.16 19.82 10.83
N PRO A 38 -6.37 19.74 11.42
CA PRO A 38 -6.56 19.39 12.83
C PRO A 38 -5.86 18.09 13.26
N VAL A 39 -5.79 17.08 12.40
CA VAL A 39 -5.09 15.82 12.68
C VAL A 39 -3.56 15.98 12.75
N TYR A 40 -3.01 16.97 12.06
CA TYR A 40 -1.57 17.26 12.01
C TYR A 40 -1.16 18.39 12.96
N GLN A 41 -1.97 18.73 13.96
CA GLN A 41 -1.57 19.77 14.92
C GLN A 41 -0.37 19.33 15.77
N TYR A 42 0.45 20.29 16.20
CA TYR A 42 1.69 20.05 16.96
C TYR A 42 1.48 19.12 18.16
N ASP A 43 0.38 19.27 18.90
CA ASP A 43 0.13 18.49 20.11
C ASP A 43 -0.06 17.00 19.77
N ASN A 44 -0.73 16.69 18.65
CA ASN A 44 -0.88 15.30 18.16
C ASN A 44 0.48 14.73 17.72
N LEU A 45 1.29 15.54 17.02
CA LEU A 45 2.63 15.13 16.61
C LEU A 45 3.50 14.81 17.83
N LEU A 46 3.47 15.67 18.85
CA LEU A 46 4.26 15.48 20.06
C LEU A 46 3.82 14.23 20.83
N GLU A 47 2.51 13.97 20.92
CA GLU A 47 1.96 12.77 21.53
C GLU A 47 2.40 11.48 20.80
N MET A 48 2.30 11.46 19.47
CA MET A 48 2.73 10.29 18.69
C MET A 48 4.25 10.10 18.74
N ALA A 49 5.03 11.18 18.67
CA ALA A 49 6.49 11.12 18.79
C ALA A 49 6.95 10.54 20.13
N ALA A 50 6.20 10.78 21.22
CA ALA A 50 6.51 10.21 22.53
C ALA A 50 6.43 8.66 22.57
N THR A 51 5.76 8.03 21.60
CA THR A 51 5.73 6.56 21.47
C THR A 51 7.03 5.99 20.86
N TYR A 52 7.93 6.84 20.37
CA TYR A 52 9.23 6.50 19.80
C TYR A 52 10.37 7.18 20.61
N PRO A 53 10.75 6.65 21.79
CA PRO A 53 11.62 7.34 22.75
C PRO A 53 13.06 7.61 22.26
N ALA A 54 13.49 6.96 21.17
CA ALA A 54 14.78 7.20 20.53
C ALA A 54 14.76 8.35 19.50
N PHE A 55 13.58 8.70 18.99
CA PHE A 55 13.42 9.73 17.97
C PHE A 55 13.80 11.11 18.52
N ALA A 56 14.73 11.77 17.84
CA ALA A 56 15.30 13.05 18.24
C ALA A 56 15.92 13.03 19.65
N ASN A 57 16.45 11.87 20.06
CA ASN A 57 16.94 11.64 21.42
C ASN A 57 18.09 10.62 21.48
N THR A 58 19.03 10.68 20.53
CA THR A 58 20.20 9.78 20.48
C THR A 58 21.32 10.18 21.45
N GLY A 59 21.21 11.35 22.09
CA GLY A 59 22.26 11.95 22.90
C GLY A 59 23.29 12.73 22.07
N ASN A 60 23.07 12.87 20.76
CA ASN A 60 23.88 13.69 19.85
C ASN A 60 23.01 14.77 19.21
N ASP A 61 23.10 15.99 19.76
CA ASP A 61 22.29 17.15 19.35
C ASP A 61 22.30 17.41 17.84
N ALA A 62 23.45 17.26 17.17
CA ALA A 62 23.54 17.49 15.73
C ALA A 62 22.86 16.37 14.91
N VAL A 63 22.89 15.12 15.39
CA VAL A 63 22.17 14.02 14.76
C VAL A 63 20.67 14.19 14.97
N ASP A 64 20.24 14.50 16.19
CA ASP A 64 18.84 14.67 16.56
C ASP A 64 18.19 15.83 15.77
N LYS A 65 18.91 16.96 15.61
CA LYS A 65 18.45 18.09 14.77
C LYS A 65 18.32 17.73 13.29
N ARG A 66 19.22 16.90 12.77
CA ARG A 66 19.15 16.44 11.37
C ARG A 66 18.01 15.45 11.16
N GLU A 67 17.77 14.57 12.13
CA GLU A 67 16.61 13.66 12.12
C GLU A 67 15.31 14.45 12.08
N VAL A 68 15.15 15.46 12.94
CA VAL A 68 13.96 16.33 12.93
C VAL A 68 13.84 17.11 11.62
N ALA A 69 14.93 17.65 11.09
CA ALA A 69 14.90 18.36 9.81
C ALA A 69 14.49 17.45 8.64
N ALA A 70 15.01 16.22 8.59
CA ALA A 70 14.64 15.24 7.57
C ALA A 70 13.16 14.82 7.71
N TYR A 71 12.69 14.60 8.94
CA TYR A 71 11.28 14.28 9.19
C TYR A 71 10.36 15.43 8.77
N VAL A 72 10.68 16.67 9.11
CA VAL A 72 9.93 17.88 8.73
C VAL A 72 9.87 18.03 7.21
N GLU A 73 11.00 17.86 6.51
CA GLU A 73 11.06 17.93 5.06
C GLU A 73 10.16 16.85 4.42
N GLU A 74 10.23 15.62 4.91
CA GLU A 74 9.44 14.52 4.39
C GLU A 74 7.92 14.77 4.55
N ILE A 75 7.47 15.28 5.70
CA ILE A 75 6.03 15.52 5.94
C ILE A 75 5.53 16.85 5.36
N ASN A 76 6.42 17.75 4.98
CA ASN A 76 6.06 19.04 4.36
C ASN A 76 5.68 18.85 2.90
N LYS A 77 4.47 18.32 2.69
CA LYS A 77 3.88 18.17 1.37
C LYS A 77 3.28 19.51 0.92
N GLY A 78 3.48 19.86 -0.35
CA GLY A 78 2.79 21.00 -0.95
C GLY A 78 1.27 20.82 -0.94
N ASP A 79 0.53 21.90 -1.24
CA ASP A 79 -0.94 21.83 -1.25
C ASP A 79 -1.51 21.06 -2.45
N TYR A 80 -0.70 20.88 -3.50
CA TYR A 80 -1.11 20.33 -4.80
C TYR A 80 -2.39 20.99 -5.32
N CYS A 81 -2.49 22.30 -5.14
CA CYS A 81 -3.61 23.11 -5.58
C CYS A 81 -3.18 23.96 -6.77
N GLN A 82 -3.81 23.74 -7.92
CA GLN A 82 -3.73 24.61 -9.08
C GLN A 82 -5.12 25.20 -9.34
N PRO A 83 -5.46 26.34 -8.70
CA PRO A 83 -6.82 26.85 -8.71
C PRO A 83 -7.19 27.40 -10.09
N SER A 84 -8.40 27.06 -10.55
CA SER A 84 -9.04 27.69 -11.69
C SER A 84 -10.55 27.74 -11.49
N ALA A 85 -11.28 28.44 -12.36
CA ALA A 85 -12.74 28.45 -12.32
C ALA A 85 -13.33 27.03 -12.47
N GLU A 86 -12.67 26.18 -13.27
CA GLU A 86 -13.06 24.78 -13.41
C GLU A 86 -12.55 23.94 -12.24
N TYR A 87 -11.35 24.18 -11.71
CA TYR A 87 -10.77 23.35 -10.65
C TYR A 87 -10.50 24.20 -9.41
N PRO A 88 -11.54 24.50 -8.60
CA PRO A 88 -11.34 25.25 -7.36
C PRO A 88 -10.60 24.41 -6.33
N CYS A 89 -9.99 25.08 -5.36
CA CYS A 89 -9.46 24.45 -4.16
C CYS A 89 -10.31 24.87 -2.97
N ALA A 90 -10.88 23.92 -2.25
CA ALA A 90 -11.59 24.19 -1.01
C ALA A 90 -10.64 24.80 0.06
N PRO A 91 -11.07 25.83 0.81
CA PRO A 91 -10.26 26.45 1.85
C PRO A 91 -9.76 25.43 2.88
N GLY A 92 -8.47 25.49 3.21
CA GLY A 92 -7.85 24.60 4.18
C GLY A 92 -7.81 23.13 3.74
N LYS A 93 -7.95 22.83 2.44
CA LYS A 93 -7.83 21.47 1.89
C LYS A 93 -6.59 21.34 1.01
N GLN A 94 -5.94 20.18 1.14
CA GLN A 94 -4.73 19.82 0.43
C GLN A 94 -4.95 18.54 -0.39
N TYR A 95 -4.38 18.50 -1.58
CA TYR A 95 -4.57 17.45 -2.58
C TYR A 95 -3.30 16.64 -2.84
N TYR A 96 -2.47 16.46 -1.81
CA TYR A 96 -1.34 15.55 -1.85
C TYR A 96 -1.79 14.10 -2.11
N GLY A 97 -0.82 13.27 -2.47
CA GLY A 97 -1.06 11.88 -2.85
C GLY A 97 -1.77 11.07 -1.76
N ARG A 98 -2.90 10.45 -2.12
CA ARG A 98 -3.64 9.48 -1.29
C ARG A 98 -4.04 8.25 -2.09
N GLY A 99 -4.30 7.14 -1.41
CA GLY A 99 -4.77 5.90 -2.03
C GLY A 99 -3.70 5.15 -2.84
N ALA A 100 -4.10 4.07 -3.52
CA ALA A 100 -3.16 3.10 -4.10
C ALA A 100 -2.31 3.65 -5.27
N ILE A 101 -2.79 4.68 -5.97
CA ILE A 101 -2.06 5.35 -7.06
C ILE A 101 -1.42 6.68 -6.62
N GLN A 102 -1.48 7.03 -5.32
CA GLN A 102 -1.07 8.34 -4.82
C GLN A 102 -1.77 9.50 -5.57
N LEU A 103 -3.10 9.45 -5.67
CA LEU A 103 -3.91 10.45 -6.37
C LEU A 103 -3.59 11.85 -5.85
N SER A 104 -3.09 12.73 -6.72
CA SER A 104 -2.60 14.06 -6.38
C SER A 104 -3.23 15.11 -7.28
N TRP A 105 -3.23 16.37 -6.83
CA TRP A 105 -3.78 17.56 -7.50
C TRP A 105 -5.30 17.73 -7.47
N ASN A 106 -5.74 18.94 -7.15
CA ASN A 106 -7.16 19.33 -7.05
C ASN A 106 -8.01 18.91 -8.26
N TYR A 107 -7.47 19.00 -9.48
CA TYR A 107 -8.19 18.59 -10.69
C TYR A 107 -8.48 17.08 -10.75
N ASN A 108 -7.55 16.24 -10.30
CA ASN A 108 -7.77 14.79 -10.25
C ASN A 108 -8.78 14.41 -9.17
N TYR A 109 -8.74 15.08 -8.01
CA TYR A 109 -9.76 14.89 -6.97
C TYR A 109 -11.15 15.31 -7.47
N LYS A 110 -11.25 16.45 -8.18
CA LYS A 110 -12.51 16.89 -8.78
C LYS A 110 -13.05 15.89 -9.80
N ASP A 111 -12.23 15.47 -10.76
CA ASP A 111 -12.67 14.56 -11.81
C ASP A 111 -13.08 13.19 -11.26
N PHE A 112 -12.26 12.63 -10.35
CA PHE A 112 -12.60 11.36 -9.72
C PHE A 112 -13.88 11.49 -8.89
N GLY A 113 -13.99 12.56 -8.09
CA GLY A 113 -15.17 12.84 -7.29
C GLY A 113 -16.44 12.94 -8.14
N LYS A 114 -16.37 13.63 -9.28
CA LYS A 114 -17.46 13.70 -10.26
C LYS A 114 -17.84 12.30 -10.79
N ALA A 115 -16.86 11.46 -11.11
CA ALA A 115 -17.11 10.11 -11.63
C ALA A 115 -17.83 9.19 -10.62
N ILE A 116 -17.66 9.43 -9.32
CA ILE A 116 -18.25 8.59 -8.26
C ILE A 116 -19.39 9.28 -7.49
N GLY A 117 -19.75 10.52 -7.84
CA GLY A 117 -20.77 11.30 -7.15
C GLY A 117 -20.39 11.72 -5.72
N VAL A 118 -19.12 11.94 -5.44
CA VAL A 118 -18.60 12.38 -4.13
C VAL A 118 -17.82 13.67 -4.29
N ASP A 119 -18.10 14.67 -3.45
CA ASP A 119 -17.32 15.92 -3.45
C ASP A 119 -15.96 15.72 -2.75
N LEU A 120 -15.00 15.22 -3.53
CA LEU A 120 -13.62 15.02 -3.09
C LEU A 120 -12.79 16.31 -3.11
N VAL A 121 -13.30 17.42 -3.65
CA VAL A 121 -12.66 18.73 -3.51
C VAL A 121 -12.83 19.22 -2.07
N ALA A 122 -14.04 19.11 -1.53
CA ALA A 122 -14.31 19.42 -0.12
C ALA A 122 -13.81 18.32 0.85
N GLN A 123 -13.75 17.06 0.42
CA GLN A 123 -13.44 15.91 1.28
C GLN A 123 -12.32 15.01 0.71
N PRO A 124 -11.10 15.53 0.45
CA PRO A 124 -10.03 14.74 -0.15
C PRO A 124 -9.54 13.58 0.73
N ASP A 125 -9.66 13.70 2.06
CA ASP A 125 -9.23 12.69 3.03
C ASP A 125 -10.00 11.36 2.90
N LEU A 126 -11.16 11.37 2.25
CA LEU A 126 -11.91 10.15 1.96
C LEU A 126 -11.12 9.17 1.08
N VAL A 127 -10.23 9.64 0.21
CA VAL A 127 -9.39 8.77 -0.62
C VAL A 127 -8.39 7.95 0.21
N ALA A 128 -8.01 8.44 1.40
CA ALA A 128 -7.12 7.72 2.32
C ALA A 128 -7.87 6.89 3.39
N SER A 129 -9.11 7.26 3.72
CA SER A 129 -9.83 6.67 4.86
C SER A 129 -10.91 5.66 4.46
N ARG A 130 -11.43 5.73 3.23
CA ARG A 130 -12.44 4.77 2.75
C ARG A 130 -11.79 3.67 1.90
N PRO A 131 -11.87 2.39 2.32
CA PRO A 131 -11.25 1.28 1.60
C PRO A 131 -11.67 1.18 0.13
N ASP A 132 -12.95 1.48 -0.18
CA ASP A 132 -13.43 1.46 -1.55
C ASP A 132 -12.79 2.56 -2.41
N LEU A 133 -12.55 3.75 -1.84
CA LEU A 133 -11.96 4.89 -2.56
C LEU A 133 -10.44 4.77 -2.73
N VAL A 134 -9.75 4.10 -1.80
CA VAL A 134 -8.32 3.78 -1.92
C VAL A 134 -8.04 3.03 -3.23
N TRP A 135 -8.88 2.04 -3.56
CA TRP A 135 -8.72 1.23 -4.78
C TRP A 135 -9.42 1.82 -6.00
N ARG A 136 -10.63 2.38 -5.84
CA ARG A 136 -11.36 2.98 -6.97
C ARG A 136 -10.64 4.17 -7.56
N SER A 137 -9.93 4.97 -6.76
CA SER A 137 -9.13 6.09 -7.29
C SER A 137 -8.05 5.60 -8.25
N ALA A 138 -7.35 4.51 -7.90
CA ALA A 138 -6.33 3.91 -8.74
C ALA A 138 -6.91 3.31 -10.04
N LEU A 139 -7.98 2.53 -9.91
CA LEU A 139 -8.66 1.93 -11.07
C LEU A 139 -9.26 3.01 -11.98
N TRP A 140 -9.88 4.05 -11.43
CA TRP A 140 -10.39 5.16 -12.20
C TRP A 140 -9.27 5.87 -12.97
N TYR A 141 -8.16 6.22 -12.31
CA TYR A 141 -7.04 6.90 -12.94
C TYR A 141 -6.45 6.05 -14.08
N TRP A 142 -6.39 4.72 -13.89
CA TRP A 142 -5.90 3.78 -14.89
C TRP A 142 -6.78 3.67 -16.14
N ASN A 143 -8.10 3.88 -16.01
CA ASN A 143 -9.06 3.60 -17.08
C ASN A 143 -9.71 4.85 -17.70
N THR A 144 -9.37 6.05 -17.23
CA THR A 144 -10.02 7.30 -17.66
C THR A 144 -9.18 8.03 -18.70
N ASP A 145 -9.83 8.54 -19.74
CA ASP A 145 -9.20 9.42 -20.71
C ASP A 145 -8.72 10.70 -20.03
N LYS A 146 -7.43 10.97 -20.16
CA LYS A 146 -6.79 12.23 -19.79
C LYS A 146 -6.29 12.92 -21.05
N TRP A 147 -5.91 14.18 -20.89
CA TRP A 147 -5.46 15.03 -22.01
C TRP A 147 -4.29 14.44 -22.80
N ASN A 148 -3.49 13.55 -22.18
CA ASN A 148 -2.33 12.89 -22.76
C ASN A 148 -2.53 11.38 -23.02
N GLY A 149 -3.69 10.80 -22.72
CA GLY A 149 -4.01 9.40 -23.03
C GLY A 149 -4.78 8.65 -21.95
N ASN A 150 -4.87 7.33 -22.12
CA ASN A 150 -5.55 6.39 -21.22
C ASN A 150 -4.62 5.20 -20.94
N ILE A 151 -4.28 4.95 -19.67
CA ILE A 151 -3.29 3.93 -19.31
C ILE A 151 -3.77 2.53 -19.74
N HIS A 152 -5.04 2.21 -19.52
CA HIS A 152 -5.63 0.94 -19.90
C HIS A 152 -5.44 0.62 -21.39
N ASP A 153 -5.58 1.63 -22.25
CA ASP A 153 -5.51 1.44 -23.70
C ASP A 153 -4.07 1.34 -24.22
N VAL A 154 -3.11 2.00 -23.57
CA VAL A 154 -1.72 2.09 -24.04
C VAL A 154 -0.81 1.01 -23.47
N VAL A 155 -1.04 0.54 -22.24
CA VAL A 155 -0.07 -0.32 -21.51
C VAL A 155 0.25 -1.63 -22.23
N GLY A 156 -0.70 -2.18 -23.00
CA GLY A 156 -0.54 -3.41 -23.77
C GLY A 156 0.05 -3.23 -25.17
N GLN A 157 0.33 -1.99 -25.59
CA GLN A 157 0.92 -1.69 -26.90
C GLN A 157 2.46 -1.76 -26.83
N PRO A 158 3.18 -1.87 -27.96
CA PRO A 158 4.64 -1.75 -27.99
C PRO A 158 5.10 -0.47 -27.28
N GLY A 159 6.07 -0.54 -26.36
CA GLY A 159 6.47 0.60 -25.53
C GLY A 159 5.41 1.14 -24.55
N GLY A 160 4.32 0.41 -24.34
CA GLY A 160 3.19 0.83 -23.52
C GLY A 160 3.52 1.11 -22.06
N PHE A 161 4.52 0.41 -21.50
CA PHE A 161 4.96 0.65 -20.12
C PHE A 161 5.71 1.97 -19.94
N ALA A 162 6.57 2.35 -20.89
CA ALA A 162 7.21 3.67 -20.90
C ALA A 162 6.15 4.78 -20.99
N TYR A 163 5.16 4.60 -21.87
CA TYR A 163 4.06 5.56 -22.00
C TYR A 163 3.21 5.64 -20.74
N THR A 164 2.97 4.52 -20.07
CA THR A 164 2.31 4.47 -18.76
C THR A 164 3.07 5.30 -17.72
N THR A 165 4.40 5.18 -17.67
CA THR A 165 5.23 6.00 -16.77
C THR A 165 5.14 7.48 -17.11
N TYR A 166 5.12 7.83 -18.40
CA TYR A 166 4.89 9.21 -18.86
C TYR A 166 3.54 9.77 -18.42
N LEU A 167 2.46 8.99 -18.56
CA LEU A 167 1.12 9.40 -18.12
C LEU A 167 1.06 9.65 -16.61
N ILE A 168 1.74 8.82 -15.81
CA ILE A 168 1.72 8.91 -14.35
C ILE A 168 2.59 10.06 -13.84
N ASN A 169 3.82 10.21 -14.33
CA ASN A 169 4.78 11.16 -13.77
C ASN A 169 5.84 11.66 -14.76
N GLY A 170 5.47 11.81 -16.04
CA GLY A 170 6.42 12.08 -17.11
C GLY A 170 7.24 13.36 -16.96
N GLY A 171 6.69 14.39 -16.30
CA GLY A 171 7.42 15.64 -16.03
C GLY A 171 8.61 15.48 -15.06
N LEU A 172 8.62 14.42 -14.25
CA LEU A 172 9.71 14.14 -13.31
C LEU A 172 10.57 12.95 -13.74
N GLU A 173 10.02 12.00 -14.50
CA GLU A 173 10.66 10.70 -14.74
C GLU A 173 11.06 10.42 -16.19
N CYS A 174 10.56 11.19 -17.15
CA CYS A 174 10.79 10.96 -18.59
C CYS A 174 11.63 12.07 -19.26
N GLY A 175 12.16 11.75 -20.44
CA GLY A 175 13.05 12.63 -21.21
C GLY A 175 14.53 12.31 -21.00
N VAL A 176 15.40 13.03 -21.71
CA VAL A 176 16.86 12.76 -21.74
C VAL A 176 17.53 12.94 -20.36
N ASN A 177 17.02 13.85 -19.54
CA ASN A 177 17.58 14.11 -18.21
C ASN A 177 16.49 14.50 -17.18
N PRO A 178 15.67 13.53 -16.74
CA PRO A 178 14.60 13.81 -15.79
C PRO A 178 15.14 14.07 -14.38
N PRO A 179 14.48 14.95 -13.59
CA PRO A 179 14.86 15.20 -12.20
C PRO A 179 14.80 13.96 -11.30
N ASN A 180 13.88 13.03 -11.57
CA ASN A 180 13.65 11.82 -10.77
C ASN A 180 13.91 10.55 -11.60
N ARG A 181 15.11 10.47 -12.20
CA ARG A 181 15.49 9.36 -13.08
C ARG A 181 15.51 7.98 -12.41
N ASP A 182 15.79 7.92 -11.11
CA ASP A 182 15.91 6.63 -10.42
C ASP A 182 14.55 6.01 -10.09
N SER A 183 13.48 6.82 -10.01
CA SER A 183 12.10 6.33 -9.84
C SER A 183 11.67 5.43 -10.99
N GLU A 184 11.95 5.81 -12.25
CA GLU A 184 11.61 4.97 -13.41
C GLU A 184 12.33 3.61 -13.35
N LYS A 185 13.62 3.59 -12.97
CA LYS A 185 14.38 2.34 -12.84
C LYS A 185 13.67 1.37 -11.90
N MET A 186 13.14 1.87 -10.79
CA MET A 186 12.36 1.07 -9.84
C MET A 186 11.04 0.58 -10.46
N ARG A 187 10.34 1.44 -11.23
CA ARG A 187 9.12 1.04 -11.94
C ARG A 187 9.38 -0.10 -12.93
N ILE A 188 10.43 0.01 -13.75
CA ILE A 188 10.81 -1.01 -14.73
C ILE A 188 11.18 -2.31 -14.02
N ALA A 189 12.01 -2.25 -12.97
CA ALA A 189 12.41 -3.43 -12.21
C ALA A 189 11.19 -4.16 -11.60
N ASN A 190 10.27 -3.42 -11.00
CA ASN A 190 9.03 -3.97 -10.45
C ASN A 190 8.12 -4.54 -11.54
N PHE A 191 7.96 -3.85 -12.67
CA PHE A 191 7.15 -4.33 -13.78
C PHE A 191 7.68 -5.63 -14.38
N VAL A 192 9.00 -5.72 -14.61
CA VAL A 192 9.64 -6.97 -15.09
C VAL A 192 9.45 -8.09 -14.06
N LYS A 193 9.62 -7.80 -12.77
CA LYS A 193 9.37 -8.76 -11.68
C LYS A 193 7.93 -9.25 -11.70
N PHE A 194 6.95 -8.36 -11.84
CA PHE A 194 5.53 -8.73 -11.87
C PHE A 194 5.14 -9.49 -13.14
N CYS A 195 5.66 -9.10 -14.31
CA CYS A 195 5.47 -9.84 -15.55
C CYS A 195 5.98 -11.28 -15.43
N LYS A 196 7.17 -11.47 -14.84
CA LYS A 196 7.73 -12.80 -14.55
C LYS A 196 6.81 -13.62 -13.64
N LEU A 197 6.27 -13.03 -12.58
CA LEU A 197 5.35 -13.72 -11.66
C LEU A 197 4.01 -14.06 -12.33
N LEU A 198 3.56 -13.23 -13.27
CA LEU A 198 2.33 -13.44 -14.03
C LEU A 198 2.51 -14.32 -15.28
N GLY A 199 3.75 -14.79 -15.56
CA GLY A 199 4.04 -15.68 -16.69
C GLY A 199 3.97 -14.99 -18.06
N VAL A 200 4.19 -13.68 -18.13
CA VAL A 200 4.16 -12.89 -19.38
C VAL A 200 5.50 -12.20 -19.62
N ALA A 201 5.83 -11.97 -20.91
CA ALA A 201 6.96 -11.12 -21.26
C ALA A 201 6.61 -9.64 -21.00
N PRO A 202 7.56 -8.82 -20.51
CA PRO A 202 7.29 -7.40 -20.23
C PRO A 202 7.10 -6.54 -21.49
N GLY A 203 7.39 -7.06 -22.69
CA GLY A 203 7.36 -6.29 -23.94
C GLY A 203 8.66 -5.53 -24.19
N ASP A 204 8.60 -4.55 -25.08
CA ASP A 204 9.72 -3.73 -25.55
C ASP A 204 9.64 -2.28 -25.03
N ASN A 205 10.71 -1.51 -25.26
CA ASN A 205 10.78 -0.06 -25.02
C ASN A 205 10.24 0.37 -23.64
N LEU A 206 10.73 -0.26 -22.57
CA LEU A 206 10.22 -0.07 -21.20
C LEU A 206 10.56 1.28 -20.57
N SER A 207 11.52 2.02 -21.13
CA SER A 207 11.96 3.32 -20.60
C SER A 207 11.46 4.48 -21.45
N CYS A 208 10.96 5.51 -20.78
CA CYS A 208 10.65 6.84 -21.29
C CYS A 208 11.80 7.84 -21.09
N GLN A 209 12.97 7.43 -20.60
CA GLN A 209 14.16 8.29 -20.49
C GLN A 209 14.93 8.40 -21.81
N THR A 210 14.22 8.79 -22.87
CA THR A 210 14.76 8.97 -24.22
C THR A 210 14.42 10.36 -24.75
N SER A 211 14.96 10.71 -25.92
CA SER A 211 14.58 11.92 -26.64
C SER A 211 13.15 11.90 -27.21
N ASP A 212 12.47 10.76 -27.14
CA ASP A 212 11.11 10.60 -27.65
C ASP A 212 10.04 11.12 -26.68
N TYR A 213 10.43 11.46 -25.44
CA TYR A 213 9.54 11.96 -24.40
C TYR A 213 9.83 13.44 -24.05
N PRO A 214 8.79 14.30 -23.92
CA PRO A 214 7.38 13.98 -24.14
C PRO A 214 7.07 13.70 -25.63
N PRO A 215 6.16 12.75 -25.91
CA PRO A 215 5.81 12.37 -27.26
C PRO A 215 5.15 13.53 -27.99
N LYS A 216 5.57 13.78 -29.24
CA LYS A 216 5.03 14.87 -30.07
C LYS A 216 3.56 14.66 -30.46
N THR A 217 3.14 13.41 -30.54
CA THR A 217 1.77 13.00 -30.78
C THR A 217 1.31 12.12 -29.61
N PRO A 218 0.11 12.34 -29.05
CA PRO A 218 -0.47 11.39 -28.10
C PRO A 218 -0.48 9.98 -28.69
N TRP A 219 -0.26 8.97 -27.86
CA TRP A 219 -0.36 7.58 -28.31
C TRP A 219 -1.78 7.36 -28.84
N PRO A 220 -1.95 6.79 -30.05
CA PRO A 220 -3.29 6.61 -30.61
C PRO A 220 -4.14 5.74 -29.69
N THR A 221 -5.40 6.14 -29.49
CA THR A 221 -6.43 5.27 -28.91
C THR A 221 -6.54 4.02 -29.79
N LYS A 222 -6.53 2.85 -29.13
CA LYS A 222 -6.60 1.47 -29.66
C LYS A 222 -6.57 1.34 -31.19
N ALA A 223 -5.48 0.77 -31.72
CA ALA A 223 -5.58 0.04 -32.99
C ALA A 223 -6.65 -1.07 -32.84
N PRO A 224 -7.50 -1.34 -33.85
CA PRO A 224 -8.50 -2.38 -33.77
C PRO A 224 -7.82 -3.71 -33.41
N THR A 225 -8.21 -4.28 -32.28
CA THR A 225 -7.72 -5.57 -31.82
C THR A 225 -8.06 -6.60 -32.89
N SER A 226 -7.07 -7.06 -33.65
CA SER A 226 -7.19 -8.35 -34.31
C SER A 226 -7.38 -9.40 -33.21
N PRO A 227 -8.30 -10.37 -33.39
CA PRO A 227 -8.49 -11.44 -32.42
C PRO A 227 -7.13 -12.08 -32.10
N PRO A 228 -6.84 -12.41 -30.83
CA PRO A 228 -5.62 -13.14 -30.51
C PRO A 228 -5.57 -14.38 -31.40
N THR A 229 -4.46 -14.56 -32.12
CA THR A 229 -4.18 -15.80 -32.82
C THR A 229 -4.34 -16.93 -31.80
N PRO A 230 -5.20 -17.92 -32.04
CA PRO A 230 -5.44 -18.97 -31.06
C PRO A 230 -4.11 -19.63 -30.73
N VAL A 231 -3.66 -19.44 -29.48
CA VAL A 231 -2.57 -20.21 -28.92
C VAL A 231 -3.07 -21.65 -28.94
N VAL A 232 -2.40 -22.49 -29.74
CA VAL A 232 -2.64 -23.94 -29.78
C VAL A 232 -2.39 -24.45 -28.36
N THR A 233 -3.45 -24.52 -27.58
CA THR A 233 -3.45 -25.12 -26.25
C THR A 233 -3.71 -26.60 -26.48
N THR A 234 -2.71 -27.41 -26.19
CA THR A 234 -2.88 -28.86 -26.09
C THR A 234 -4.02 -29.11 -25.08
N PRO A 235 -5.09 -29.84 -25.46
CA PRO A 235 -6.24 -29.97 -24.60
C PRO A 235 -5.91 -30.82 -23.37
N LEU A 236 -6.25 -30.29 -22.19
CA LEU A 236 -6.33 -31.03 -20.94
C LEU A 236 -7.46 -32.09 -21.06
N PRO A 237 -7.28 -33.34 -20.57
CA PRO A 237 -8.27 -34.39 -20.76
C PRO A 237 -9.63 -34.02 -20.13
N THR A 238 -10.67 -34.07 -20.96
CA THR A 238 -12.06 -33.82 -20.58
C THR A 238 -12.60 -35.05 -19.85
N LEU A 239 -12.98 -34.89 -18.58
CA LEU A 239 -13.83 -35.87 -17.90
C LEU A 239 -15.26 -35.73 -18.46
N THR A 240 -15.73 -36.78 -19.12
CA THR A 240 -17.08 -36.87 -19.67
C THR A 240 -18.12 -37.04 -18.56
N PRO A 241 -19.26 -36.34 -18.64
CA PRO A 241 -20.38 -36.56 -17.73
C PRO A 241 -21.14 -37.84 -18.14
N THR A 242 -21.24 -38.80 -17.22
CA THR A 242 -22.00 -40.03 -17.45
C THR A 242 -23.50 -39.78 -17.29
N SER A 243 -24.28 -40.09 -18.32
CA SER A 243 -25.75 -40.03 -18.35
C SER A 243 -26.38 -41.23 -17.60
N PRO A 244 -27.64 -41.15 -17.14
CA PRO A 244 -28.22 -42.08 -16.17
C PRO A 244 -28.72 -43.39 -16.79
N ARG A 245 -28.58 -44.48 -16.04
CA ARG A 245 -29.02 -45.84 -16.40
C ARG A 245 -30.55 -45.99 -16.21
N PRO A 246 -31.30 -46.63 -17.14
CA PRO A 246 -32.72 -46.92 -16.99
C PRO A 246 -33.01 -48.12 -16.06
N PRO A 247 -34.26 -48.26 -15.56
CA PRO A 247 -34.57 -49.08 -14.39
C PRO A 247 -34.81 -50.56 -14.74
N THR A 248 -34.45 -51.44 -13.80
CA THR A 248 -34.89 -52.85 -13.78
C THR A 248 -35.60 -53.15 -12.47
N THR A 249 -36.73 -53.84 -12.61
CA THR A 249 -37.83 -54.02 -11.67
C THR A 249 -37.69 -55.29 -10.82
N THR A 250 -38.31 -55.27 -9.63
CA THR A 250 -38.79 -56.41 -8.77
C THR A 250 -37.72 -57.27 -8.07
N THR A 251 -37.83 -57.68 -6.79
CA THR A 251 -38.91 -57.81 -5.79
C THR A 251 -38.27 -57.93 -4.37
N PRO A 252 -39.04 -57.83 -3.25
CA PRO A 252 -38.56 -57.43 -1.92
C PRO A 252 -38.25 -58.59 -0.97
N HIS A 253 -37.31 -58.40 -0.02
CA HIS A 253 -37.24 -59.10 1.28
C HIS A 253 -36.23 -58.39 2.22
N PRO A 254 -36.28 -58.61 3.55
CA PRO A 254 -36.91 -57.69 4.50
C PRO A 254 -35.92 -56.82 5.30
N ALA A 255 -36.49 -55.76 5.86
CA ALA A 255 -35.85 -54.72 6.65
C ALA A 255 -35.01 -55.26 7.82
N THR A 256 -33.76 -54.79 7.90
CA THR A 256 -33.02 -54.69 9.15
C THR A 256 -32.66 -53.22 9.33
N SER A 257 -33.18 -52.63 10.40
CA SER A 257 -32.96 -51.25 10.78
C SER A 257 -31.51 -51.03 11.21
N THR A 258 -30.77 -50.24 10.46
CA THR A 258 -29.46 -49.71 10.86
C THR A 258 -29.45 -48.20 10.58
N PRO A 259 -29.02 -47.37 11.55
CA PRO A 259 -29.27 -45.93 11.55
C PRO A 259 -28.57 -45.19 10.41
N ALA A 260 -29.14 -44.02 10.08
CA ALA A 260 -28.65 -43.09 9.08
C ALA A 260 -27.13 -42.85 9.21
N PRO A 261 -26.39 -42.75 8.08
CA PRO A 261 -24.99 -42.36 8.11
C PRO A 261 -24.89 -40.93 8.66
N THR A 262 -24.37 -40.83 9.88
CA THR A 262 -23.96 -39.58 10.48
C THR A 262 -22.95 -38.91 9.56
N LEU A 263 -23.20 -37.65 9.19
CA LEU A 263 -22.22 -36.77 8.55
C LEU A 263 -20.89 -36.89 9.31
N PRO A 264 -19.73 -37.04 8.62
CA PRO A 264 -18.46 -36.93 9.31
C PRO A 264 -18.37 -35.53 9.92
N LYS A 265 -18.29 -35.51 11.25
CA LYS A 265 -17.94 -34.35 12.07
C LYS A 265 -16.66 -33.73 11.50
N PRO A 266 -16.54 -32.38 11.46
CA PRO A 266 -15.29 -31.73 11.06
C PRO A 266 -14.16 -32.29 11.91
N THR A 267 -13.20 -32.93 11.27
CA THR A 267 -11.96 -33.33 11.93
C THR A 267 -11.22 -32.04 12.24
N SER A 268 -11.37 -31.56 13.48
CA SER A 268 -10.48 -30.58 14.07
C SER A 268 -9.09 -31.23 14.12
N VAL A 269 -8.32 -31.08 13.06
CA VAL A 269 -6.87 -31.23 13.15
C VAL A 269 -6.42 -30.10 14.07
N PRO A 270 -5.82 -30.37 15.24
CA PRO A 270 -5.19 -29.32 16.00
C PRO A 270 -4.01 -28.85 15.14
N THR A 271 -4.09 -27.65 14.61
CA THR A 271 -2.90 -26.95 14.11
C THR A 271 -2.02 -26.77 15.34
N SER A 272 -1.06 -27.68 15.54
CA SER A 272 -0.06 -27.53 16.59
C SER A 272 0.55 -26.15 16.41
N ALA A 273 0.38 -25.28 17.39
CA ALA A 273 1.00 -23.97 17.38
C ALA A 273 2.48 -24.13 17.01
N PRO A 274 3.02 -23.34 16.08
CA PRO A 274 4.42 -23.45 15.71
C PRO A 274 5.31 -23.25 16.95
N PRO A 275 6.52 -23.82 16.95
CA PRO A 275 7.48 -23.64 18.03
C PRO A 275 7.61 -22.15 18.42
N PRO A 276 7.69 -21.81 19.71
CA PRO A 276 7.82 -20.43 20.16
C PRO A 276 8.97 -19.65 19.51
N SER A 277 10.04 -20.35 19.10
CA SER A 277 11.18 -19.78 18.37
C SER A 277 10.82 -19.23 16.99
N LEU A 278 9.86 -19.84 16.28
CA LEU A 278 9.36 -19.33 15.00
C LEU A 278 8.45 -18.11 15.18
N CYS A 279 8.07 -17.80 16.41
CA CYS A 279 7.22 -16.67 16.75
C CYS A 279 7.96 -15.58 17.52
N ALA A 280 9.28 -15.73 17.70
CA ALA A 280 10.14 -14.71 18.25
C ALA A 280 10.54 -13.71 17.14
N SER A 281 10.44 -12.42 17.44
CA SER A 281 10.99 -11.32 16.64
C SER A 281 12.03 -10.56 17.46
N PRO A 282 13.03 -9.89 16.84
CA PRO A 282 13.96 -9.01 17.54
C PRO A 282 13.28 -7.89 18.35
N THR A 283 12.03 -7.56 18.00
CA THR A 283 11.20 -6.53 18.63
C THR A 283 10.20 -7.06 19.67
N GLY A 284 10.22 -8.36 19.99
CA GLY A 284 9.30 -9.00 20.96
C GLY A 284 8.57 -10.24 20.41
N PRO A 285 7.62 -10.83 21.17
CA PRO A 285 6.84 -11.97 20.69
C PRO A 285 5.87 -11.54 19.58
N CYS A 286 5.87 -12.27 18.46
CA CYS A 286 4.94 -12.07 17.36
C CYS A 286 3.63 -12.79 17.63
N THR A 287 2.52 -12.07 17.69
CA THR A 287 1.19 -12.61 18.02
C THR A 287 0.27 -12.78 16.80
N ASN A 288 0.77 -12.55 15.57
CA ASN A 288 -0.01 -12.75 14.35
C ASN A 288 0.78 -13.60 13.34
N CYS A 289 1.44 -12.98 12.36
CA CYS A 289 2.19 -13.69 11.33
C CYS A 289 3.68 -13.35 11.40
N ASN A 290 4.53 -14.37 11.52
CA ASN A 290 5.99 -14.22 11.47
C ASN A 290 6.49 -14.60 10.06
N TYR A 291 7.43 -13.84 9.53
CA TYR A 291 8.27 -14.24 8.41
C TYR A 291 9.67 -14.57 8.90
N ASN A 292 10.21 -15.70 8.46
CA ASN A 292 11.59 -16.09 8.72
C ASN A 292 12.17 -16.88 7.54
N ASP A 293 13.24 -16.38 6.92
CA ASP A 293 13.99 -17.07 5.86
C ASP A 293 15.41 -17.48 6.29
N GLY A 294 15.70 -17.43 7.59
CA GLY A 294 17.02 -17.69 8.18
C GLY A 294 17.94 -16.47 8.18
N THR A 295 17.60 -15.38 7.48
CA THR A 295 18.39 -14.14 7.43
C THR A 295 17.60 -12.94 7.94
N VAL A 296 16.31 -12.88 7.63
CA VAL A 296 15.39 -11.81 8.00
C VAL A 296 14.26 -12.38 8.84
N VAL A 297 13.97 -11.72 9.97
CA VAL A 297 12.84 -12.02 10.83
C VAL A 297 11.94 -10.80 10.92
N ALA A 298 10.65 -10.95 10.61
CA ALA A 298 9.67 -9.86 10.66
C ALA A 298 8.33 -10.33 11.24
N CYS A 299 7.61 -9.44 11.93
CA CYS A 299 6.27 -9.71 12.44
C CYS A 299 5.24 -8.79 11.77
N PHE A 300 4.17 -9.37 11.24
CA PHE A 300 3.08 -8.68 10.56
C PHE A 300 1.83 -8.66 11.44
N VAL A 301 1.72 -7.59 12.24
CA VAL A 301 0.58 -7.35 13.12
C VAL A 301 -0.69 -7.08 12.30
N GLY A 302 -1.82 -7.66 12.71
CA GLY A 302 -3.12 -7.47 12.05
C GLY A 302 -3.39 -8.37 10.83
N TRP A 303 -2.44 -9.23 10.45
CA TRP A 303 -2.71 -10.25 9.44
C TRP A 303 -3.64 -11.34 10.00
N THR A 304 -4.53 -11.86 9.17
CA THR A 304 -5.33 -13.03 9.52
C THR A 304 -4.54 -14.32 9.25
N GLN A 305 -4.94 -15.41 9.90
CA GLN A 305 -4.33 -16.72 9.66
C GLN A 305 -4.35 -17.11 8.17
N ALA A 306 -5.44 -16.80 7.46
CA ALA A 306 -5.57 -17.10 6.04
C ALA A 306 -4.56 -16.33 5.18
N ILE A 307 -4.34 -15.05 5.47
CA ILE A 307 -3.35 -14.24 4.75
C ILE A 307 -1.94 -14.76 5.05
N CYS A 308 -1.65 -15.07 6.32
CA CYS A 308 -0.35 -15.57 6.74
C CYS A 308 0.03 -16.88 6.03
N LEU A 309 -0.86 -17.88 6.09
CA LEU A 309 -0.62 -19.20 5.50
C LEU A 309 -0.65 -19.17 3.97
N GLY A 310 -1.31 -18.18 3.36
CA GLY A 310 -1.35 -17.98 1.91
C GLY A 310 -0.15 -17.25 1.32
N ALA A 311 0.69 -16.60 2.15
CA ALA A 311 1.77 -15.74 1.68
C ALA A 311 3.06 -16.47 1.26
N GLY A 312 3.22 -17.73 1.67
CA GLY A 312 4.34 -18.59 1.27
C GLY A 312 4.91 -19.44 2.41
N SER A 313 5.87 -20.30 2.09
CA SER A 313 6.43 -21.29 3.02
C SER A 313 7.20 -20.71 4.21
N ASN A 314 7.70 -19.48 4.07
CA ASN A 314 8.50 -18.79 5.11
C ASN A 314 7.63 -17.99 6.08
N TYR A 315 6.29 -18.05 5.92
CA TYR A 315 5.34 -17.39 6.79
C TYR A 315 4.72 -18.39 7.76
N HIS A 316 4.73 -18.02 9.05
CA HIS A 316 4.26 -18.86 10.14
C HIS A 316 3.20 -18.11 10.96
N TRP A 317 2.03 -18.71 11.13
CA TRP A 317 0.98 -18.16 11.97
C TRP A 317 1.29 -18.42 13.44
N CYS A 318 1.55 -17.36 14.18
CA CYS A 318 2.02 -17.37 15.56
C CYS A 318 0.94 -17.16 16.61
N GLY A 319 -0.26 -16.81 16.17
CA GLY A 319 -1.47 -16.86 17.01
C GLY A 319 -1.59 -15.73 18.02
N ALA A 320 -2.76 -15.10 17.95
CA ALA A 320 -3.76 -15.13 19.01
C ALA A 320 -4.97 -15.88 18.44
#